data_AF-A0A7S2I7Y0-F1
#
_entry.id   AF-A0A7S2I7Y0-F1
#
_cell.length_a   1.000
_cell.length_b   1.000
_cell.length_c   1.000
_cell.angle_alpha   90.00
_cell.angle_beta   90.00
_cell.angle_gamma   90.00
#
_symmetry.space_group_name_H-M   'P 1'
#
loop_
_entity.id
_entity.type
_entity.pdbx_description
1 polymer ?
#
loop_
_entity_poly.entity_id
_entity_poly.type
_entity_poly.pdbx_seq_one_letter_code
_entity_poly.pdbx_strand_id
1 'polypeptide(L)'
;TFRFVPNVDLPEISVVRFTLPGFTSPDVYLPLMTVEVPQRGELYIAEFINQAHWRQLQYTLDLEVPPRQTIYRATTSVFRINGFRLPADPLLPNDARLTIAVIRNQIIT
;
A
#
# COMPACT_ATOMS: atom_id res chain seq x y z
N THR A 1 -7.12 7.33 0.94
CA THR A 1 -6.77 6.31 1.95
C THR A 1 -6.75 4.97 1.28
N PHE A 2 -5.75 4.15 1.57
CA PHE A 2 -5.65 2.78 1.08
C PHE A 2 -6.00 1.84 2.23
N ARG A 3 -6.77 0.79 1.91
CA ARG A 3 -7.12 -0.29 2.82
C ARG A 3 -6.95 -1.61 2.10
N PHE A 4 -6.35 -2.58 2.76
CA PHE A 4 -6.25 -3.94 2.25
C PHE A 4 -6.23 -4.96 3.37
N VAL A 5 -6.63 -6.19 3.06
CA VAL A 5 -6.58 -7.32 3.99
C VAL A 5 -5.74 -8.41 3.31
N PRO A 6 -4.56 -8.75 3.85
CA PRO A 6 -3.76 -9.81 3.26
C PRO A 6 -4.37 -11.18 3.62
N ASN A 7 -4.32 -12.10 2.66
CA ASN A 7 -4.82 -13.47 2.85
C ASN A 7 -3.81 -14.38 3.57
N VAL A 8 -2.54 -13.97 3.64
CA VAL A 8 -1.44 -14.68 4.31
C VAL A 8 -0.63 -13.67 5.11
N ASP A 9 0.13 -14.14 6.10
CA ASP A 9 1.03 -13.28 6.84
C ASP A 9 2.14 -12.78 5.91
N LEU A 10 2.41 -11.49 5.95
CA LEU A 10 3.47 -10.87 5.17
C LEU A 10 4.65 -10.61 6.11
N PRO A 11 5.66 -11.49 6.13
CA PRO A 11 6.84 -11.32 6.98
C PRO A 11 7.64 -10.10 6.56
N GLU A 12 8.69 -9.79 7.32
CA GLU A 12 9.70 -8.81 6.94
C GLU A 12 10.17 -8.98 5.49
N ILE A 13 10.67 -7.91 4.88
CA ILE A 13 11.16 -7.83 3.49
C ILE A 13 10.12 -8.17 2.40
N SER A 14 8.89 -8.51 2.76
CA SER A 14 7.78 -8.64 1.81
C SER A 14 7.50 -7.33 1.10
N VAL A 15 7.05 -7.40 -0.15
CA VAL A 15 6.67 -6.21 -0.91
C VAL A 15 5.23 -6.30 -1.35
N VAL A 16 4.41 -5.38 -0.85
CA VAL A 16 3.04 -5.16 -1.30
C VAL A 16 3.06 -4.08 -2.38
N ARG A 17 2.66 -4.45 -3.60
CA ARG A 17 2.58 -3.57 -4.74
C ARG A 17 1.14 -3.18 -5.02
N PHE A 18 0.90 -1.89 -5.16
CA PHE A 18 -0.35 -1.33 -5.70
C PHE A 18 -0.11 -0.86 -7.12
N THR A 19 -0.92 -1.32 -8.07
CA THR A 19 -0.94 -0.80 -9.43
C THR A 19 -1.99 0.31 -9.49
N LEU A 20 -1.56 1.52 -9.80
CA LEU A 20 -2.37 2.74 -9.76
C LEU A 20 -2.25 3.52 -11.09
N PRO A 21 -2.80 3.00 -12.20
CA PRO A 21 -2.65 3.62 -13.52
C PRO A 21 -3.25 5.02 -13.57
N GLY A 22 -2.56 5.93 -14.26
CA GLY A 22 -2.97 7.32 -14.43
C GLY A 22 -2.69 8.21 -13.21
N PHE A 23 -2.35 7.64 -12.05
CA PHE A 23 -1.90 8.44 -10.92
C PHE A 23 -0.50 8.97 -11.19
N THR A 24 -0.22 10.15 -10.63
CA THR A 24 1.08 10.81 -10.81
C THR A 24 1.62 11.38 -9.52
N SER A 25 2.94 11.37 -9.39
CA SER A 25 3.64 12.07 -8.33
C SER A 25 5.03 12.50 -8.82
N PRO A 26 5.51 13.70 -8.45
CA PRO A 26 6.89 14.09 -8.72
C PRO A 26 7.88 13.34 -7.82
N ASP A 27 7.43 12.78 -6.70
CA ASP A 27 8.28 12.17 -5.69
C ASP A 27 8.39 10.65 -5.90
N VAL A 28 9.61 10.13 -5.78
CA VAL A 28 9.89 8.69 -5.85
C VAL A 28 9.60 8.01 -4.51
N TYR A 29 9.82 8.73 -3.40
CA TYR A 29 9.53 8.24 -2.05
C TYR A 29 8.38 9.04 -1.48
N LEU A 30 7.30 8.34 -1.16
CA LEU A 30 6.08 8.95 -0.67
C LEU A 30 5.90 8.64 0.81
N PRO A 31 5.81 9.66 1.69
CA PRO A 31 5.63 9.44 3.11
C PRO A 31 4.27 8.80 3.37
N LEU A 32 4.28 7.75 4.16
CA LEU A 32 3.07 7.11 4.68
C LEU A 32 2.61 7.87 5.91
N MET A 33 1.31 8.03 6.04
CA MET A 33 0.68 8.69 7.18
C MET A 33 -0.43 7.83 7.73
N THR A 34 -0.67 7.99 9.03
CA THR A 34 -1.82 7.40 9.71
C THR A 34 -3.12 8.08 9.25
N VAL A 35 -4.25 7.40 9.42
CA VAL A 35 -5.57 8.01 9.25
C VAL A 35 -5.88 8.94 10.43
N GLU A 36 -6.65 9.99 10.19
CA GLU A 36 -7.04 10.96 11.24
C GLU A 36 -7.94 10.34 12.31
N VAL A 37 -8.80 9.40 11.91
CA VAL A 37 -9.76 8.73 12.79
C VAL A 37 -9.42 7.24 12.83
N PRO A 38 -8.82 6.75 13.93
CA PRO A 38 -8.54 5.34 14.09
C PRO A 38 -9.84 4.54 14.28
N GLN A 39 -9.95 3.40 13.60
CA GLN A 39 -11.00 2.40 13.81
C GLN A 39 -10.47 1.15 14.51
N ARG A 40 -11.28 0.59 15.40
CA ARG A 40 -10.93 -0.64 16.12
C ARG A 40 -10.74 -1.81 15.15
N GLY A 41 -9.63 -2.52 15.27
CA GLY A 41 -9.33 -3.70 14.44
C GLY A 41 -8.59 -3.38 13.13
N GLU A 42 -8.20 -2.13 12.89
CA GLU A 42 -7.29 -1.77 11.81
C GLU A 42 -5.83 -1.80 12.29
N LEU A 43 -4.91 -2.18 11.40
CA LEU A 43 -3.47 -2.05 11.57
C LEU A 43 -2.98 -0.81 10.81
N TYR A 44 -2.44 0.18 11.53
CA TYR A 44 -1.91 1.39 10.92
C TYR A 44 -0.48 1.16 10.45
N ILE A 45 -0.33 0.78 9.19
CA ILE A 45 0.99 0.40 8.67
C ILE A 45 1.99 1.55 8.67
N ALA A 46 1.52 2.80 8.71
CA ALA A 46 2.36 3.98 8.80
C ALA A 46 3.13 4.09 10.14
N GLU A 47 2.76 3.32 11.17
CA GLU A 47 3.47 3.28 12.45
C GLU A 47 4.81 2.54 12.37
N PHE A 48 5.00 1.69 11.35
CA PHE A 48 6.22 0.92 11.15
C PHE A 48 6.79 1.01 9.73
N ILE A 49 5.99 1.38 8.73
CA ILE A 49 6.43 1.69 7.36
C ILE A 49 6.32 3.20 7.15
N ASN A 50 7.44 3.90 7.05
CA ASN A 50 7.43 5.37 6.97
C ASN A 50 7.26 5.92 5.55
N GLN A 51 7.60 5.11 4.54
CA GLN A 51 7.56 5.54 3.14
C GLN A 51 7.24 4.39 2.19
N ALA A 52 6.61 4.75 1.08
CA ALA A 52 6.34 3.89 -0.06
C ALA A 52 7.23 4.31 -1.25
N HIS A 53 7.60 3.36 -2.09
CA HIS A 53 8.38 3.62 -3.30
C HIS A 53 7.43 3.71 -4.51
N TRP A 54 7.30 4.91 -5.05
CA TRP A 54 6.54 5.17 -6.26
C TRP A 54 7.39 4.99 -7.51
N ARG A 55 6.86 4.25 -8.48
CA ARG A 55 7.48 4.05 -9.78
C ARG A 55 6.56 4.58 -10.89
N GLN A 56 6.80 5.82 -11.29
CA GLN A 56 5.92 6.55 -12.22
C GLN A 56 5.75 5.85 -13.58
N LEU A 57 6.82 5.26 -14.12
CA LEU A 57 6.79 4.60 -15.43
C LEU A 57 5.98 3.30 -15.42
N GLN A 58 5.95 2.60 -14.28
CA GLN A 58 5.20 1.36 -14.11
C GLN A 58 3.81 1.59 -13.51
N TYR A 59 3.52 2.81 -13.03
CA TYR A 59 2.34 3.13 -12.23
C TYR A 59 2.21 2.24 -10.99
N THR A 60 3.32 1.92 -10.33
CA THR A 60 3.32 1.03 -9.17
C THR A 60 3.81 1.72 -7.92
N LEU A 61 3.11 1.49 -6.81
CA LEU A 61 3.50 1.91 -5.48
C LEU A 61 3.87 0.67 -4.67
N ASP A 62 5.12 0.60 -4.23
CA ASP A 62 5.66 -0.54 -3.48
C ASP A 62 5.76 -0.17 -1.98
N LEU A 63 5.18 -1.00 -1.13
CA LEU A 63 5.37 -0.99 0.33
C LEU A 63 6.27 -2.15 0.71
N GLU A 64 7.40 -1.86 1.32
CA GLU A 64 8.30 -2.88 1.85
C GLU A 64 8.06 -3.06 3.35
N VAL A 65 7.81 -4.30 3.79
CA VAL A 65 7.70 -4.63 5.21
C VAL A 65 9.10 -4.53 5.84
N PRO A 66 9.31 -3.68 6.86
CA PRO A 66 10.61 -3.51 7.48
C PRO A 66 11.11 -4.79 8.17
N PRO A 67 12.42 -4.87 8.46
CA PRO A 67 12.96 -5.92 9.32
C PRO A 67 12.22 -6.00 10.66
N ARG A 68 12.04 -7.22 11.16
CA ARG A 68 11.37 -7.54 12.44
C ARG A 68 9.89 -7.11 12.51
N GLN A 69 9.27 -6.82 11.37
CA GLN A 69 7.84 -6.50 11.29
C GLN A 69 7.09 -7.60 10.54
N THR A 70 5.78 -7.67 10.76
CA THR A 70 4.88 -8.59 10.04
C THR A 70 3.54 -7.92 9.87
N ILE A 71 2.99 -7.97 8.66
CA ILE A 71 1.60 -7.59 8.40
C ILE A 71 0.78 -8.87 8.47
N TYR A 72 -0.07 -8.97 9.50
CA TYR A 72 -0.84 -10.17 9.76
C TYR A 72 -2.01 -10.35 8.80
N ARG A 73 -2.26 -11.60 8.42
CA ARG A 73 -3.45 -11.99 7.66
C ARG A 73 -4.73 -11.61 8.37
N ALA A 74 -5.81 -11.48 7.61
CA ALA A 74 -7.15 -11.16 8.12
C ALA A 74 -7.24 -9.87 8.97
N THR A 75 -6.21 -9.02 8.93
CA THR A 75 -6.18 -7.72 9.59
C THR A 75 -6.27 -6.61 8.55
N THR A 76 -7.20 -5.68 8.75
CA THR A 76 -7.38 -4.53 7.84
C THR A 76 -6.21 -3.58 8.00
N SER A 77 -5.29 -3.61 7.03
CA SER A 77 -4.13 -2.72 6.96
C SER A 77 -4.51 -1.39 6.31
N VAL A 78 -4.16 -0.28 6.96
CA VAL A 78 -4.61 1.07 6.56
C VAL A 78 -3.47 2.06 6.56
N PHE A 79 -3.46 2.92 5.53
CA PHE A 79 -2.58 4.08 5.44
C PHE A 79 -3.12 5.19 4.53
N ARG A 80 -2.50 6.35 4.66
CA ARG A 80 -2.63 7.49 3.73
C ARG A 80 -1.28 7.78 3.10
N ILE A 81 -1.33 8.40 1.93
CA ILE A 81 -0.18 8.94 1.23
C ILE A 81 -0.51 10.38 0.84
N ASN A 82 0.47 11.25 0.96
CA ASN A 82 0.46 12.60 0.40
C ASN A 82 1.34 12.67 -0.86
N GLY A 83 1.14 13.72 -1.66
CA GLY A 83 1.93 13.93 -2.88
C GLY A 83 1.45 13.14 -4.10
N PHE A 84 0.31 12.47 -4.00
CA PHE A 84 -0.30 11.70 -5.09
C PHE A 84 -1.41 12.51 -5.77
N ARG A 85 -1.31 12.68 -7.09
CA ARG A 85 -2.37 13.30 -7.91
C ARG A 85 -3.23 12.20 -8.54
N LEU A 86 -4.55 12.40 -8.47
CA LEU A 86 -5.52 11.52 -9.11
C LEU A 86 -5.38 11.57 -10.64
N PRO A 87 -5.74 10.49 -11.34
CA PRO A 87 -5.84 10.50 -12.81
C PRO A 87 -6.79 11.59 -13.30
N ALA A 88 -6.52 12.12 -14.49
CA ALA A 88 -7.41 13.09 -15.15
C ALA A 88 -8.73 12.41 -15.59
N ASP A 89 -8.65 11.15 -16.02
CA ASP A 89 -9.83 10.35 -16.31
C ASP A 89 -10.47 9.87 -15.01
N PRO A 90 -11.80 9.97 -14.87
CA PRO A 90 -12.48 9.49 -13.68
C PRO A 90 -12.31 7.97 -13.54
N LEU A 91 -11.92 7.56 -12.33
CA LEU A 91 -11.90 6.14 -11.96
C LEU A 91 -13.32 5.68 -11.64
N LEU A 92 -13.70 4.52 -12.17
CA LEU A 92 -14.95 3.90 -11.80
C LEU A 92 -14.85 3.33 -10.37
N PRO A 93 -15.95 3.24 -9.62
CA PRO A 93 -16.00 2.39 -8.45
C PRO A 93 -15.57 0.96 -8.83
N ASN A 94 -14.61 0.40 -8.09
CA ASN A 94 -14.00 -0.91 -8.39
C ASN A 94 -13.34 -1.02 -9.77
N ASP A 95 -12.69 0.06 -10.23
CA ASP A 95 -11.90 0.06 -11.47
C ASP A 95 -10.88 -1.09 -11.49
N ALA A 96 -11.06 -2.03 -12.43
CA ALA A 96 -10.27 -3.26 -12.52
C ALA A 96 -8.78 -3.02 -12.82
N ARG A 97 -8.42 -1.81 -13.26
CA ARG A 97 -7.02 -1.42 -13.47
C ARG A 97 -6.27 -1.21 -12.16
N LEU A 98 -6.99 -0.94 -11.08
CA LEU A 98 -6.42 -0.81 -9.74
C LEU A 98 -6.26 -2.19 -9.14
N THR A 99 -5.02 -2.58 -8.87
CA THR A 99 -4.73 -3.90 -8.30
C THR A 99 -3.78 -3.79 -7.12
N ILE A 100 -3.85 -4.79 -6.24
CA ILE A 100 -2.92 -4.98 -5.14
C ILE A 100 -2.39 -6.41 -5.20
N ALA A 101 -1.08 -6.58 -5.04
CA ALA A 101 -0.42 -7.88 -5.07
C ALA A 101 0.78 -7.90 -4.12
N VAL A 102 1.12 -9.08 -3.59
CA VAL A 102 2.41 -9.29 -2.93
C VAL A 102 3.36 -9.84 -3.97
N ILE A 103 4.46 -9.13 -4.24
CA ILE A 103 5.38 -9.47 -5.34
C ILE A 103 6.69 -10.09 -4.87
N ARG A 104 6.92 -10.12 -3.55
CA ARG A 104 8.12 -10.66 -2.92
C ARG A 104 7.80 -11.18 -1.53
N ASN A 105 8.46 -12.28 -1.15
CA ASN A 105 8.42 -12.92 0.16
C ASN A 105 7.02 -13.31 0.66
N GLN A 106 6.14 -13.72 -0.26
CA GLN A 106 4.86 -14.32 0.12
C GLN A 106 5.08 -15.77 0.52
N ILE A 107 4.68 -16.14 1.73
CA ILE A 107 4.75 -17.51 2.24
C ILE A 107 3.32 -18.08 2.29
N ILE A 108 3.10 -19.21 1.61
CA ILE A 108 1.84 -19.95 1.62
C ILE A 108 2.17 -21.35 2.16
N THR A 109 1.61 -21.70 3.31
CA THR A 109 1.81 -22.97 4.01
C THR A 109 0.49 -23.59 4.38
#